data_AF-A0A528DKG7-F1
#
_entry.id   AF-A0A528DKG7-F1
#
_cell.length_a   1.000
_cell.length_b   1.000
_cell.length_c   1.000
_cell.angle_alpha   90.00
_cell.angle_beta   90.00
_cell.angle_gamma   90.00
#
_symmetry.space_group_name_H-M   'P 1'
#
loop_
_entity.id
_entity.type
_entity.pdbx_description
1 polymer ?
#
loop_
_entity_poly.entity_id
_entity_poly.type
_entity_poly.pdbx_seq_one_letter_code
_entity_poly.pdbx_strand_id
1 'polypeptide(L)'
;MEATSFVGIVVSGVLRMQKSLEDGRQQLVGLLFQSDFFGRVFGGLSDYAIEAASDVTLCCYERRAFERLTERFPELEHQLMLSTLNELDAARNWM
;
A
#
# COMPACT_ATOMS: atom_id res chain seq x y z
N MET A 1 -12.74 2.48 10.96
CA MET A 1 -11.58 2.66 10.07
C MET A 1 -12.13 2.78 8.66
N GLU A 2 -12.00 3.94 8.03
CA GLU A 2 -12.50 4.15 6.67
C GLU A 2 -11.71 3.30 5.68
N ALA A 3 -12.40 2.74 4.68
CA ALA A 3 -11.74 2.18 3.52
C ALA A 3 -10.99 3.31 2.83
N THR A 4 -9.67 3.23 2.71
CA THR A 4 -8.95 4.12 1.81
C THR A 4 -9.54 3.93 0.42
N SER A 5 -10.24 4.94 -0.10
CA SER A 5 -10.88 4.90 -1.42
C SER A 5 -9.87 5.01 -2.56
N PHE A 6 -8.59 5.19 -2.22
CA PHE A 6 -7.49 5.37 -3.15
C PHE A 6 -6.42 4.30 -2.97
N VAL A 7 -5.89 3.86 -4.11
CA VAL A 7 -4.70 3.03 -4.24
C VAL A 7 -3.73 3.76 -5.14
N GLY A 8 -2.45 3.40 -5.12
CA GLY A 8 -1.50 4.11 -5.95
C GLY A 8 -0.08 3.65 -5.78
N ILE A 9 0.83 4.42 -6.34
CA ILE A 9 2.27 4.22 -6.22
C ILE A 9 2.94 5.46 -5.65
N VAL A 10 4.02 5.26 -4.91
CA VAL A 10 4.90 6.34 -4.46
C VAL A 10 5.75 6.78 -5.64
N VAL A 11 5.62 8.04 -6.05
CA VAL A 11 6.46 8.65 -7.08
C VAL A 11 7.76 9.18 -6.46
N SER A 12 7.66 9.79 -5.26
CA SER A 12 8.81 10.25 -4.49
C SER A 12 8.48 10.37 -3.01
N GLY A 13 9.52 10.33 -2.17
CA GLY A 13 9.40 10.42 -0.71
C GLY A 13 9.20 9.06 -0.04
N VAL A 14 8.77 9.08 1.22
CA VAL A 14 8.60 7.89 2.05
C VAL A 14 7.25 7.91 2.74
N LEU A 15 6.51 6.80 2.64
CA LEU A 15 5.33 6.53 3.45
C LEU A 15 5.69 5.56 4.59
N ARG A 16 5.02 5.69 5.72
CA ARG A 16 5.05 4.73 6.82
C ARG A 16 3.70 4.04 6.95
N MET A 17 3.75 2.74 7.18
CA MET A 17 2.58 1.92 7.53
C MET A 17 2.55 1.70 9.03
N GLN A 18 1.40 1.93 9.66
CA GLN A 18 1.24 1.78 11.10
C GLN A 18 -0.02 1.01 11.48
N LYS A 19 0.10 0.15 12.49
CA LYS A 19 -1.03 -0.55 13.09
C LYS A 19 -1.37 0.08 14.43
N SER A 20 -2.66 0.34 14.64
CA SER A 20 -3.16 0.67 15.98
C SER A 20 -3.30 -0.60 16.81
N LEU A 21 -2.70 -0.61 17.99
CA LEU A 21 -2.84 -1.67 18.99
C LEU A 21 -4.03 -1.39 19.91
N GLU A 22 -4.56 -2.42 20.58
CA GLU A 22 -5.72 -2.31 21.47
C GLU A 22 -5.49 -1.35 22.65
N ASP A 23 -4.23 -1.17 23.05
CA ASP A 23 -3.81 -0.25 24.11
C ASP A 23 -3.59 1.20 23.63
N GLY A 24 -3.90 1.49 22.37
CA GLY A 24 -3.77 2.82 21.77
C GLY A 24 -2.38 3.14 21.22
N ARG A 25 -1.39 2.27 21.38
CA ARG A 25 -0.06 2.46 20.77
C ARG A 25 -0.15 2.30 19.25
N GLN A 26 0.73 3.03 18.55
CA GLN A 26 0.95 2.85 17.12
C GLN A 26 2.24 2.07 16.90
N GLN A 27 2.15 0.96 16.18
CA GLN A 27 3.30 0.16 15.80
C GLN A 27 3.65 0.43 14.33
N LEU A 28 4.90 0.85 14.07
CA LEU A 28 5.43 0.89 12.70
C LEU A 28 5.55 -0.55 12.18
N VAL A 29 4.87 -0.85 11.07
CA VAL A 29 4.88 -2.19 10.47
C VAL A 29 5.64 -2.25 9.14
N GLY A 30 5.93 -1.09 8.55
CA GLY A 30 6.74 -1.04 7.33
C GLY A 30 6.91 0.38 6.79
N LEU A 31 7.79 0.50 5.81
CA LEU A 31 8.04 1.72 5.05
C LEU A 31 7.82 1.41 3.56
N LEU A 32 7.26 2.38 2.84
CA LEU A 32 7.08 2.32 1.39
C LEU A 32 7.91 3.44 0.75
N PHE A 33 8.65 3.09 -0.29
CA PHE A 33 9.57 3.93 -1.04
C PHE A 33 9.10 4.10 -2.48
N GLN A 34 9.87 4.83 -3.27
CA GLN A 34 9.60 5.04 -4.70
C GLN A 34 9.35 3.71 -5.42
N SER A 35 8.28 3.67 -6.21
CA SER A 35 7.76 2.50 -6.94
C SER A 35 6.97 1.48 -6.12
N ASP A 36 6.90 1.63 -4.80
CA ASP A 36 6.04 0.77 -3.98
C ASP A 36 4.57 1.17 -4.14
N PHE A 37 3.70 0.16 -4.12
CA PHE A 37 2.26 0.37 -4.10
C PHE A 37 1.77 0.70 -2.69
N PHE A 38 0.73 1.52 -2.60
CA PHE A 38 0.03 1.76 -1.35
C PHE A 38 -1.47 1.55 -1.51
N GLY A 39 -2.11 1.22 -0.39
CA GLY A 39 -3.53 0.85 -0.35
C GLY A 39 -3.74 -0.60 -0.78
N ARG A 40 -4.95 -1.10 -0.49
CA ARG A 40 -5.32 -2.49 -0.79
C ARG A 40 -6.21 -2.49 -2.04
N VAL A 41 -5.66 -2.97 -3.16
CA VAL A 41 -6.39 -3.08 -4.44
C VAL A 41 -7.46 -4.16 -4.34
N PHE A 42 -7.08 -5.37 -3.92
CA PHE A 42 -7.97 -6.51 -3.78
C PHE A 42 -8.22 -6.86 -2.30
N GLY A 43 -9.47 -7.20 -1.98
CA GLY A 43 -9.90 -7.56 -0.62
C GLY A 43 -10.54 -6.41 0.15
N GLY A 44 -10.82 -6.64 1.44
CA GLY A 44 -11.53 -5.72 2.31
C GLY A 44 -10.66 -4.58 2.85
N LEU A 45 -11.05 -4.04 4.00
CA LEU A 45 -10.31 -2.98 4.69
C LEU A 45 -8.87 -3.41 5.03
N SER A 46 -7.95 -2.44 4.97
CA SER A 46 -6.60 -2.61 5.52
C SER A 46 -6.63 -2.32 7.02
N ASP A 47 -5.97 -3.16 7.82
CA ASP A 47 -5.80 -2.95 9.26
C ASP A 47 -4.69 -1.94 9.61
N TYR A 48 -4.04 -1.39 8.60
CA TYR A 48 -2.92 -0.47 8.73
C TYR A 48 -3.27 0.89 8.13
N ALA A 49 -2.93 1.95 8.86
CA ALA A 49 -2.94 3.31 8.37
C ALA A 49 -1.64 3.61 7.60
N ILE A 50 -1.74 4.47 6.59
CA ILE A 50 -0.61 4.93 5.79
C ILE A 50 -0.46 6.43 6.01
N GLU A 51 0.74 6.86 6.36
CA GLU A 51 1.05 8.28 6.60
C GLU A 51 2.35 8.69 5.90
N ALA A 52 2.46 9.97 5.57
CA ALA A 52 3.69 10.53 5.06
C ALA A 52 4.77 10.57 6.16
N ALA A 53 5.93 10.00 5.89
CA ALA A 53 7.13 10.10 6.73
C ALA A 53 8.10 11.19 6.24
N SER A 54 7.89 11.69 5.02
CA SER A 54 8.58 12.83 4.41
C SER A 54 7.60 13.62 3.53
N ASP A 55 8.07 14.67 2.85
CA ASP A 55 7.35 15.21 1.70
C ASP A 55 7.22 14.11 0.64
N VAL A 56 6.00 13.89 0.14
CA VAL A 56 5.65 12.79 -0.78
C VAL A 56 4.91 13.27 -2.01
N THR A 57 5.21 12.64 -3.15
CA THR A 57 4.39 12.72 -4.36
C THR A 57 3.83 11.34 -4.65
N LEU A 58 2.52 11.27 -4.83
CA LEU A 58 1.79 10.01 -5.04
C LEU A 58 1.07 10.04 -6.38
N CYS A 59 1.01 8.89 -7.04
CA CYS A 59 0.10 8.67 -8.16
C CYS A 59 -1.10 7.88 -7.65
N CYS A 60 -2.24 8.57 -7.45
CA CYS A 60 -3.43 8.01 -6.83
C CYS A 60 -4.50 7.66 -7.86
N TYR A 61 -5.16 6.53 -7.66
CA TYR A 61 -6.30 6.05 -8.42
C TYR A 61 -7.47 5.75 -7.48
N GLU A 62 -8.70 6.03 -7.91
CA GLU A 62 -9.86 5.51 -7.21
C GLU A 62 -9.85 3.98 -7.30
N ARG A 63 -10.06 3.30 -6.17
CA ARG A 63 -9.85 1.85 -6.04
C ARG A 63 -10.67 1.07 -7.06
N ARG A 64 -11.97 1.35 -7.23
CA ARG A 64 -12.82 0.63 -8.19
C ARG A 64 -12.42 0.90 -9.63
N ALA A 65 -11.98 2.11 -9.95
CA ALA A 65 -11.45 2.44 -11.26
C ALA A 65 -10.18 1.65 -11.56
N PHE A 66 -9.30 1.50 -10.57
CA PHE A 66 -8.10 0.71 -10.69
C PHE A 66 -8.39 -0.79 -10.82
N GLU A 67 -9.36 -1.34 -10.07
CA GLU A 67 -9.84 -2.72 -10.24
C GLU A 67 -10.32 -2.99 -11.68
N ARG A 68 -11.08 -2.07 -12.28
CA ARG A 68 -11.49 -2.19 -13.70
C ARG A 68 -10.33 -2.13 -14.68
N LEU A 69 -9.23 -1.45 -14.34
CA LEU A 69 -8.02 -1.44 -15.16
C LEU A 69 -7.29 -2.78 -15.08
N THR A 70 -7.21 -3.40 -13.90
CA THR A 70 -6.59 -4.72 -13.74
C THR A 70 -7.34 -5.80 -14.50
N GLU A 71 -8.68 -5.73 -14.55
CA GLU A 71 -9.50 -6.64 -15.38
C GLU A 71 -9.22 -6.50 -16.88
N ARG A 72 -8.89 -5.28 -17.33
CA ARG A 72 -8.62 -4.98 -18.74
C ARG A 72 -7.18 -5.27 -19.16
N PHE A 73 -6.23 -5.14 -18.24
CA PHE A 73 -4.79 -5.25 -18.49
C PHE A 73 -4.17 -6.25 -17.49
N PRO A 74 -4.16 -7.56 -17.82
CA PRO A 74 -3.66 -8.61 -16.92
C PRO A 74 -2.21 -8.43 -16.49
N GLU A 75 -1.40 -7.75 -17.30
CA GLU A 75 -0.01 -7.43 -16.96
C GLU A 75 0.06 -6.53 -15.72
N LEU A 76 -0.93 -5.66 -15.49
CA LEU A 76 -1.00 -4.80 -14.32
C LEU A 76 -1.25 -5.61 -13.04
N GLU A 77 -2.16 -6.59 -13.10
CA GLU A 77 -2.41 -7.52 -11.99
C GLU A 77 -1.16 -8.34 -11.66
N HIS A 78 -0.43 -8.79 -12.69
CA HIS A 78 0.84 -9.49 -12.49
C HIS A 78 1.90 -8.60 -11.81
N GLN A 79 2.02 -7.33 -12.19
CA GLN A 79 2.94 -6.40 -11.51
C GLN A 79 2.55 -6.15 -10.04
N LEU A 80 1.26 -6.05 -9.74
CA LEU A 80 0.77 -5.94 -8.36
C LEU A 80 1.14 -7.17 -7.52
N MET A 81 0.99 -8.37 -8.10
CA MET A 81 1.38 -9.62 -7.44
C MET A 81 2.89 -9.63 -7.14
N LEU A 82 3.73 -9.25 -8.10
CA LEU A 82 5.18 -9.17 -7.89
C LEU A 82 5.56 -8.15 -6.82
N SER A 83 4.93 -6.96 -6.82
CA SER A 83 5.12 -5.96 -5.75
C SER A 83 4.77 -6.52 -4.38
N THR A 84 3.63 -7.21 -4.28
CA THR A 84 3.17 -7.83 -3.03
C THR A 84 4.13 -8.92 -2.53
N LEU A 85 4.69 -9.72 -3.44
CA LEU A 85 5.70 -10.72 -3.09
C LEU A 85 6.99 -10.07 -2.56
N ASN A 86 7.44 -8.98 -3.18
CA ASN A 86 8.60 -8.22 -2.69
C ASN A 86 8.36 -7.65 -1.29
N GLU A 87 7.18 -7.09 -1.03
CA GLU A 87 6.80 -6.60 0.30
C GLU A 87 6.75 -7.72 1.34
N LEU A 88 6.23 -8.89 0.96
CA LEU A 88 6.20 -10.07 1.84
C LEU A 88 7.61 -10.56 2.20
N ASP A 89 8.52 -10.61 1.23
CA ASP A 89 9.90 -11.01 1.47
C ASP A 89 10.65 -9.96 2.30
N ALA A 90 10.39 -8.67 2.05
CA ALA A 90 10.90 -7.59 2.90
C ALA A 90 10.40 -7.77 4.34
N ALA A 91 9.10 -7.98 4.56
CA ALA A 91 8.55 -8.17 5.90
C ALA A 91 9.14 -9.39 6.64
N ARG A 92 9.47 -10.47 5.91
CA ARG A 92 10.10 -11.67 6.49
C ARG A 92 11.54 -11.47 6.90
N ASN A 93 12.31 -10.69 6.13
CA ASN A 93 13.71 -10.40 6.43
C ASN A 93 13.91 -9.50 7.66
N TRP A 94 12.84 -8.93 8.21
CA TRP A 94 12.88 -8.15 9.45
C TRP A 94 12.73 -9.01 10.72
N MET A 95 12.41 -10.30 10.58
CA MET A 95 12.47 -11.30 11.66
C MET A 95 13.84 -11.99 11.71
#